data_AF-Q8VH75-F1
#
_entry.id   AF-Q8VH75-F1
#
_cell.length_a   1.000
_cell.length_b   1.000
_cell.length_c   1.000
_cell.angle_alpha   90.00
_cell.angle_beta   90.00
_cell.angle_gamma   90.00
#
_symmetry.space_group_name_H-M   'P 1'
#
loop_
_entity.id
_entity.type
_entity.pdbx_description
1 polymer ?
#
loop_
_entity_poly.entity_id
_entity_poly.type
_entity_poly.pdbx_seq_one_letter_code
_entity_poly.pdbx_strand_id
1 'polypeptide(L)'
;PIQPTWVPFRATVSSEEKLAFSLRLMEENWNTEKSSPTFHLGEVAHLQAEVQTGSHLPLQLFVDYCVATPSPAPDQNSSPYH
;
A
#
# COMPACT_ATOMS: atom_id res chain seq x y z
N PRO A 1 18.41 -41.95 -18.61
CA PRO A 1 17.65 -40.76 -19.06
C PRO A 1 17.47 -39.79 -17.88
N ILE A 2 17.99 -38.57 -18.02
CA ILE A 2 17.99 -37.55 -16.96
C ILE A 2 16.59 -36.94 -16.90
N GLN A 3 15.91 -37.02 -15.75
CA GLN A 3 14.64 -36.34 -15.52
C GLN A 3 14.92 -34.85 -15.30
N PRO A 4 14.32 -33.93 -16.08
CA PRO A 4 14.45 -32.52 -15.80
C PRO A 4 13.68 -32.17 -14.53
N THR A 5 14.37 -31.62 -13.53
CA THR A 5 13.80 -31.03 -12.30
C THR A 5 13.32 -29.59 -12.49
N TRP A 6 13.25 -29.11 -13.73
CA TRP A 6 12.70 -27.79 -14.04
C TRP A 6 11.19 -27.82 -13.86
N VAL A 7 10.75 -27.67 -12.62
CA VAL A 7 9.42 -27.16 -12.33
C VAL A 7 9.38 -25.77 -12.98
N PRO A 8 8.54 -25.54 -13.99
CA PRO A 8 8.36 -24.19 -14.50
C PRO A 8 7.89 -23.37 -13.31
N PHE A 9 8.39 -22.15 -13.16
CA PHE A 9 7.79 -21.14 -12.30
C PHE A 9 6.36 -20.92 -12.82
N ARG A 10 5.42 -21.80 -12.46
CA ARG A 10 4.00 -21.66 -12.72
C ARG A 10 3.52 -20.57 -11.78
N ALA A 11 3.89 -19.34 -12.08
CA ALA A 11 3.10 -18.16 -11.77
C ALA A 11 1.85 -18.14 -12.70
N THR A 12 1.14 -19.26 -12.71
CA THR A 12 -0.11 -19.47 -13.46
C THR A 12 -1.13 -20.10 -12.51
N VAL A 13 -1.32 -19.41 -11.38
CA VAL A 13 -2.65 -19.20 -10.84
C VAL A 13 -2.86 -17.71 -10.97
N SER A 14 -3.47 -17.32 -12.08
CA SER A 14 -4.07 -16.01 -12.25
C SER A 14 -5.33 -15.97 -11.38
N SER A 15 -5.17 -16.04 -10.05
CA SER A 15 -6.05 -15.23 -9.22
C SER A 15 -5.56 -13.80 -9.47
N GLU A 16 -6.44 -12.92 -9.90
CA GLU A 16 -6.20 -11.49 -9.70
C GLU A 16 -6.15 -11.25 -8.19
N GLU A 17 -5.07 -11.66 -7.53
CA GLU A 17 -4.82 -11.32 -6.14
C GLU A 17 -4.48 -9.83 -6.14
N LYS A 18 -5.55 -9.02 -6.09
CA LYS A 18 -5.45 -7.58 -5.92
C LYS A 18 -4.75 -7.33 -4.61
N LEU A 19 -3.55 -6.77 -4.68
CA LEU A 19 -2.83 -6.28 -3.52
C LEU A 19 -3.71 -5.24 -2.81
N ALA A 20 -4.05 -5.52 -1.56
CA ALA A 20 -4.84 -4.60 -0.75
C ALA A 20 -3.90 -3.59 -0.09
N PHE A 21 -3.83 -2.40 -0.69
CA PHE A 21 -3.09 -1.27 -0.13
C PHE A 21 -3.96 -0.52 0.88
N SER A 22 -3.34 -0.03 1.94
CA SER A 22 -3.98 0.81 2.95
C SER A 22 -3.04 1.93 3.39
N LEU A 23 -3.65 3.04 3.79
CA LEU A 23 -2.97 4.16 4.44
C LEU A 23 -3.67 4.40 5.78
N ARG A 24 -2.91 4.29 6.87
CA ARG A 24 -3.42 4.50 8.24
C ARG A 24 -2.76 5.71 8.87
N LEU A 25 -3.53 6.44 9.67
CA LEU A 25 -2.99 7.47 10.54
C LEU A 25 -2.65 6.86 11.90
N MET A 26 -1.40 6.95 12.32
CA MET A 26 -0.89 6.30 13.53
C MET A 26 -0.69 7.31 14.66
N GLU A 27 -0.67 6.81 15.89
CA GLU A 27 -0.13 7.58 17.02
C GLU A 27 1.40 7.71 16.91
N GLU A 28 1.99 8.65 17.66
CA GLU A 28 3.43 8.97 17.61
C GLU A 28 4.34 7.76 17.89
N ASN A 29 3.86 6.84 18.73
CA ASN A 29 4.61 5.62 19.08
C ASN A 29 4.46 4.48 18.06
N TRP A 30 3.72 4.69 16.95
CA TRP A 30 3.46 3.71 15.89
C TRP A 30 2.77 2.40 16.30
N ASN A 31 2.28 2.30 17.54
CA ASN A 31 1.71 1.05 18.05
C ASN A 31 0.25 0.86 17.66
N THR A 32 -0.50 1.95 17.51
CA THR A 32 -1.94 1.91 17.26
C THR A 32 -2.35 2.98 16.26
N GLU A 33 -3.45 2.70 15.57
CA GLU A 33 -4.12 3.68 14.74
C GLU A 33 -4.69 4.81 15.60
N LYS A 34 -4.60 6.04 15.08
CA LYS A 34 -5.09 7.24 15.75
C LYS A 34 -6.62 7.22 15.74
N SER A 35 -7.21 7.48 16.91
CA SER A 35 -8.67 7.44 17.09
C SER A 35 -9.43 8.55 16.36
N SER A 36 -8.81 9.71 16.14
CA SER A 36 -9.43 10.84 15.44
C SER A 36 -8.43 11.54 14.51
N PRO A 37 -8.86 11.97 13.31
CA PRO A 37 -8.02 12.67 12.34
C PRO A 37 -7.96 14.18 12.61
N THR A 38 -7.98 14.58 13.88
CA THR A 38 -7.89 15.99 14.28
C THR A 38 -6.44 16.33 14.59
N PHE A 39 -5.99 17.48 14.09
CA PHE A 39 -4.62 17.97 14.28
C PHE A 39 -4.63 19.41 14.76
N HIS A 40 -3.66 19.74 15.60
CA HIS A 40 -3.32 21.11 15.95
C HIS A 40 -2.09 21.58 15.17
N LEU A 41 -1.97 22.91 14.99
CA LEU A 41 -0.81 23.48 14.32
C LEU A 41 0.48 23.15 15.09
N GLY A 42 1.45 22.58 14.40
CA GLY A 42 2.73 22.14 14.98
C GLY A 42 2.79 20.63 15.29
N GLU A 43 1.68 19.91 15.16
CA GLU A 43 1.67 18.44 15.29
C GLU A 43 2.16 17.74 14.02
N VAL A 44 2.68 16.53 14.20
CA VAL A 44 3.17 15.67 13.11
C VAL A 44 2.14 14.59 12.82
N ALA A 45 1.80 14.41 11.54
CA ALA A 45 0.96 13.31 11.08
C ALA A 45 1.83 12.07 10.77
N HIS A 46 1.58 10.98 11.49
CA HIS A 46 2.27 9.70 11.30
C HIS A 46 1.48 8.82 10.34
N LEU A 47 1.83 8.84 9.05
CA LEU A 47 1.13 8.06 8.03
C LEU A 47 1.85 6.73 7.76
N GLN A 48 1.14 5.62 7.96
CA GLN A 48 1.63 4.29 7.65
C GLN A 48 0.99 3.78 6.37
N ALA A 49 1.81 3.55 5.34
CA ALA A 49 1.40 2.82 4.15
C ALA A 49 1.66 1.32 4.35
N GLU A 50 0.69 0.48 3.99
CA GLU A 50 0.78 -0.98 4.10
C GLU A 50 0.21 -1.65 2.85
N VAL A 51 0.71 -2.86 2.56
CA VAL A 51 0.15 -3.75 1.55
C VAL A 51 -0.04 -5.13 2.16
N GLN A 52 -1.24 -5.70 2.05
CA GLN A 52 -1.46 -7.09 2.42
C GLN A 52 -0.94 -8.00 1.31
N THR A 53 0.11 -8.77 1.63
CA THR A 53 0.82 -9.60 0.64
C THR A 53 0.22 -11.00 0.49
N GLY A 54 -0.67 -11.44 1.39
CA GLY A 54 -1.31 -12.76 1.29
C GLY A 54 -0.28 -13.89 1.11
N SER A 55 -0.36 -14.61 -0.01
CA SER A 55 0.55 -15.70 -0.37
C SER A 55 1.73 -15.27 -1.26
N HIS A 56 1.85 -13.98 -1.58
CA HIS A 56 2.91 -13.46 -2.43
C HIS A 56 4.29 -13.57 -1.75
N LEU A 57 5.32 -13.63 -2.60
CA LEU A 57 6.71 -13.44 -2.18
C LEU A 57 6.87 -12.07 -1.48
N PRO A 58 7.90 -11.88 -0.64
CA PRO A 58 8.15 -10.60 0.01
C PRO A 58 8.16 -9.44 -1.00
N LEU A 59 7.32 -8.43 -0.74
CA LEU A 59 7.19 -7.23 -1.57
C LEU A 59 7.81 -6.03 -0.86
N GLN A 60 8.29 -5.06 -1.65
CA GLN A 60 8.73 -3.76 -1.16
C GLN A 60 7.70 -2.71 -1.57
N LEU A 61 7.15 -1.99 -0.59
CA LEU A 61 6.19 -0.93 -0.82
C LEU A 61 6.90 0.41 -1.04
N PHE A 62 6.50 1.13 -2.08
CA PHE A 62 6.95 2.50 -2.38
C PHE A 62 5.75 3.44 -2.44
N VAL A 63 5.98 4.71 -2.09
CA VAL A 63 4.99 5.78 -2.19
C VAL A 63 5.50 6.78 -3.22
N ASP A 64 4.84 6.88 -4.37
CA ASP A 64 5.27 7.76 -5.46
C ASP A 64 4.91 9.22 -5.17
N TYR A 65 3.67 9.48 -4.77
CA TYR A 65 3.17 10.82 -4.48
C TYR A 65 2.16 10.79 -3.33
N CYS A 66 2.11 11.90 -2.59
CA CYS A 66 1.10 12.17 -1.58
C CYS A 66 0.65 13.63 -1.74
N VAL A 67 -0.64 13.85 -2.01
CA VAL A 67 -1.21 15.17 -2.26
C VAL A 67 -2.29 15.45 -1.23
N ALA A 68 -2.17 16.56 -0.51
CA ALA A 68 -3.21 17.03 0.41
C ALA A 68 -4.18 17.95 -0.33
N THR A 69 -5.47 17.62 -0.30
CA THR A 69 -6.54 18.38 -0.94
C THR A 69 -7.63 18.76 0.07
N PRO A 70 -8.33 19.90 -0.09
CA PRO A 70 -9.44 20.28 0.77
C PRO A 70 -10.73 19.49 0.49
N SER A 71 -10.79 18.70 -0.59
CA SER A 71 -11.93 17.85 -0.98
C SER A 71 -11.47 16.43 -1.30
N PRO A 72 -12.19 15.39 -0.84
CA PRO A 72 -11.83 13.98 -1.01
C PRO A 72 -12.10 13.43 -2.42
N ALA A 73 -12.63 14.24 -3.35
CA ALA A 73 -12.74 13.82 -4.74
C ALA A 73 -11.34 13.91 -5.37
N PRO A 74 -10.70 12.79 -5.76
CA PRO A 74 -9.77 12.87 -6.86
C PRO A 74 -10.59 13.38 -8.03
N ASP A 75 -10.22 14.52 -8.59
CA ASP A 75 -10.61 14.89 -9.92
C ASP A 75 -10.50 13.62 -10.77
N GLN A 76 -11.59 13.13 -11.35
CA GLN A 76 -11.61 11.86 -12.11
C GLN A 76 -10.66 11.87 -13.33
N ASN A 77 -9.97 12.98 -13.55
CA ASN A 77 -8.93 13.20 -14.53
C ASN A 77 -7.50 13.21 -13.94
N SER A 78 -7.34 12.97 -12.63
CA SER A 78 -6.05 12.76 -11.97
C SER A 78 -5.63 11.30 -12.09
N SER A 79 -5.47 10.82 -13.33
CA SER A 79 -4.44 9.83 -13.57
C SER A 79 -3.12 10.47 -13.11
N PRO A 80 -2.28 9.81 -12.29
CA PRO A 80 -0.96 10.33 -12.04
C PRO A 80 -0.24 10.38 -13.38
N TYR A 81 -0.06 11.58 -13.91
CA TYR A 81 0.68 11.79 -15.14
C TYR A 81 2.14 11.45 -14.84
N HIS A 82 2.65 10.50 -15.62
CA HIS A 82 4.03 10.04 -15.67
C HIS A 82 4.97 11.14 -16.19
#